data_AF-A0A519R3Q1-F1
#
_entry.id   AF-A0A519R3Q1-F1
#
_cell.length_a   1.000
_cell.length_b   1.000
_cell.length_c   1.000
_cell.angle_alpha   90.00
_cell.angle_beta   90.00
_cell.angle_gamma   90.00
#
_symmetry.space_group_name_H-M   'P 1'
#
loop_
_entity.id
_entity.type
_entity.pdbx_description
1 polymer ?
#
loop_
_entity_poly.entity_id
_entity_poly.type
_entity_poly.pdbx_seq_one_letter_code
_entity_poly.pdbx_strand_id
1 'polypeptide(L)'
;ENIILNFFKEKLNHSTSPNEVKSWKESLRYMDSVLQDRGIPDDCGIAIEYQIPQTSKRVDFILSGQGAKGEDYAILIELKQWQEAYTTQKDAIIKTYVGGGIREVAHPSYQAWSYATLLEGFNEAVYSENIQLYPCAYLHNYTKDGNLDSEFYQEYINKAPIFFKSDAIKLRDFIKSHVKYGDKSNILYRIESGKIKPSKSLADSLVSMLKRNKEFTLIDEQKTVYETALALAKQSSDINKNVLIVKGGPGTGKSVIAINLLVELTKLGLVAQYVSKNAAPRAVYESKLTGTFKPTVIKNMFKGSGSFVNTKANEIKALIVDEAHRLNEKGGLYNNVGDNQIKEIIHSSEFSVFFIDEDQRVTLNDIGEVDEIERWAAFAGASIHIMELSSQFRCG
;
A
#
# COMPACT_ATOMS: atom_id res chain seq x y z
N GLU A 1 13.08 -15.78 25.64
CA GLU A 1 11.90 -16.47 25.05
C GLU A 1 10.63 -16.08 25.80
N ASN A 2 10.53 -16.38 27.09
CA ASN A 2 9.36 -16.03 27.90
C ASN A 2 9.13 -14.52 28.04
N ILE A 3 10.17 -13.67 28.07
CA ILE A 3 9.99 -12.21 28.25
C ILE A 3 9.29 -11.56 27.04
N ILE A 4 9.77 -11.83 25.81
CA ILE A 4 9.18 -11.28 24.58
C ILE A 4 7.75 -11.82 24.37
N LEU A 5 7.57 -13.13 24.59
CA LEU A 5 6.26 -13.77 24.45
C LEU A 5 5.25 -13.26 25.50
N ASN A 6 5.68 -13.06 26.75
CA ASN A 6 4.81 -12.55 27.81
C ASN A 6 4.48 -11.08 27.59
N PHE A 7 5.46 -10.24 27.20
CA PHE A 7 5.21 -8.84 26.85
C PHE A 7 4.21 -8.71 25.69
N PHE A 8 4.34 -9.55 24.67
CA PHE A 8 3.41 -9.58 23.54
C PHE A 8 2.00 -10.00 23.97
N LYS A 9 1.88 -11.08 24.75
CA LYS A 9 0.58 -11.56 25.27
C LYS A 9 -0.09 -10.52 26.16
N GLU A 10 0.68 -9.83 27.02
CA GLU A 10 0.17 -8.81 27.93
C GLU A 10 -0.25 -7.52 27.22
N LYS A 11 0.46 -7.11 26.15
CA LYS A 11 0.18 -5.84 25.45
C LYS A 11 -0.79 -5.95 24.28
N LEU A 12 -0.85 -7.09 23.58
CA LEU A 12 -1.56 -7.21 22.30
C LEU A 12 -2.78 -8.14 22.36
N ASN A 13 -3.13 -8.66 23.54
CA ASN A 13 -4.36 -9.42 23.82
C ASN A 13 -4.68 -10.57 22.82
N HIS A 14 -3.66 -11.08 22.11
CA HIS A 14 -3.76 -12.10 21.08
C HIS A 14 -2.68 -13.18 21.26
N SER A 15 -3.00 -14.41 20.84
CA SER A 15 -2.04 -15.51 20.74
C SER A 15 -1.30 -15.45 19.40
N THR A 16 0.02 -15.34 19.43
CA THR A 16 0.89 -15.40 18.25
C THR A 16 1.23 -16.83 17.88
N SER A 17 1.48 -17.07 16.59
CA SER A 17 1.89 -18.40 16.15
C SER A 17 3.32 -18.69 16.63
N PRO A 18 3.69 -19.96 16.93
CA PRO A 18 5.06 -20.32 17.27
C PRO A 18 6.11 -19.90 16.23
N ASN A 19 5.71 -19.87 14.95
CA ASN A 19 6.57 -19.43 13.84
C ASN A 19 6.88 -17.92 13.90
N GLU A 20 5.91 -17.10 14.33
CA GLU A 20 6.07 -15.65 14.47
C GLU A 20 7.01 -15.31 15.63
N VAL A 21 6.88 -16.03 16.75
CA VAL A 21 7.81 -15.91 17.89
C VAL A 21 9.24 -16.29 17.47
N LYS A 22 9.38 -17.33 16.65
CA LYS A 22 10.68 -17.76 16.12
C LYS A 22 11.26 -16.70 15.19
N SER A 23 10.48 -16.12 14.28
CA SER A 23 10.97 -15.05 13.40
C SER A 23 11.47 -13.84 14.20
N TRP A 24 10.75 -13.40 15.23
CA TRP A 24 11.21 -12.30 16.09
C TRP A 24 12.50 -12.62 16.80
N LYS A 25 12.61 -13.83 17.38
CA LYS A 25 13.83 -14.27 18.07
C LYS A 25 15.05 -14.18 17.17
N GLU A 26 14.92 -14.60 15.91
CA GLU A 26 16.02 -14.52 14.96
C GLU A 26 16.36 -13.06 14.60
N SER A 27 15.38 -12.24 14.22
CA SER A 27 15.64 -10.83 13.84
C SER A 27 16.15 -9.97 15.00
N LEU A 28 15.59 -10.10 16.20
CA LEU A 28 15.96 -9.29 17.36
C LEU A 28 17.37 -9.62 17.89
N ARG A 29 17.89 -10.84 17.67
CA ARG A 29 19.30 -11.16 17.98
C ARG A 29 20.28 -10.34 17.17
N TYR A 30 19.96 -10.07 15.91
CA TYR A 30 20.80 -9.21 15.08
C TYR A 30 20.76 -7.76 15.58
N MET A 31 19.60 -7.28 16.02
CA MET A 31 19.49 -5.95 16.63
C MET A 31 20.22 -5.85 17.97
N ASP A 32 20.13 -6.85 18.84
CA ASP A 32 20.91 -6.92 20.08
C ASP A 32 22.41 -6.79 19.81
N SER A 33 22.93 -7.54 18.83
CA SER A 33 24.33 -7.42 18.42
C SER A 33 24.67 -6.02 17.89
N VAL A 34 23.78 -5.38 17.12
CA VAL A 34 23.96 -4.00 16.64
C VAL A 34 24.06 -3.03 17.83
N LEU A 35 23.16 -3.14 18.81
CA LEU A 35 23.02 -2.20 19.92
C LEU A 35 24.08 -2.35 21.02
N GLN A 36 24.81 -3.47 21.08
CA GLN A 36 25.92 -3.66 22.04
C GLN A 36 27.16 -2.76 21.81
N ASP A 37 27.15 -1.92 20.77
CA ASP A 37 28.19 -0.93 20.53
C ASP A 37 28.11 0.21 21.57
N ARG A 38 29.20 0.44 22.30
CA ARG A 38 29.27 1.47 23.37
C ARG A 38 29.03 2.91 22.89
N GLY A 39 29.07 3.15 21.57
CA GLY A 39 28.72 4.44 21.00
C GLY A 39 27.22 4.68 20.89
N ILE A 40 26.39 3.65 21.11
CA ILE A 40 24.94 3.74 21.21
C ILE A 40 24.59 3.82 22.70
N PRO A 41 23.87 4.86 23.16
CA PRO A 41 23.50 5.02 24.57
C PRO A 41 22.65 3.86 25.11
N ASP A 42 22.96 3.40 26.32
CA ASP A 42 22.22 2.31 27.00
C ASP A 42 20.79 2.72 27.40
N ASP A 43 20.52 4.03 27.48
CA ASP A 43 19.23 4.63 27.84
C ASP A 43 18.41 5.09 26.61
N CYS A 44 18.69 4.55 25.42
CA CYS A 44 17.83 4.71 24.25
C CYS A 44 16.44 4.08 24.47
N GLY A 45 15.41 4.70 23.90
CA GLY A 45 14.09 4.10 23.87
C GLY A 45 14.01 3.05 22.76
N ILE A 46 13.31 1.95 23.03
CA ILE A 46 13.07 0.88 22.06
C ILE A 46 11.58 0.55 22.01
N ALA A 47 11.01 0.56 20.81
CA ALA A 47 9.71 -0.04 20.52
C ALA A 47 9.87 -1.15 19.49
N ILE A 48 9.10 -2.23 19.64
CA ILE A 48 9.10 -3.39 18.74
C ILE A 48 7.66 -3.61 18.30
N GLU A 49 7.45 -3.90 17.02
CA GLU A 49 6.11 -4.11 16.44
C GLU A 49 5.18 -2.90 16.66
N TYR A 50 5.72 -1.70 16.45
CA TYR A 50 4.98 -0.45 16.66
C TYR A 50 3.87 -0.32 15.63
N GLN A 51 2.61 -0.32 16.07
CA GLN A 51 1.46 -0.18 15.18
C GLN A 51 1.31 1.25 14.68
N ILE A 52 1.27 1.43 13.36
CA ILE A 52 1.05 2.74 12.75
C ILE A 52 -0.44 3.09 12.88
N PRO A 53 -0.78 4.24 13.49
CA PRO A 53 -2.17 4.67 13.67
C PRO A 53 -2.99 4.63 12.38
N GLN A 54 -4.27 4.26 12.48
CA GLN A 54 -5.23 4.16 11.37
C GLN A 54 -4.87 3.14 10.28
N THR A 55 -3.84 2.31 10.49
CA THR A 55 -3.46 1.25 9.55
C THR A 55 -3.33 -0.09 10.26
N SER A 56 -3.26 -1.16 9.45
CA SER A 56 -2.90 -2.49 9.91
C SER A 56 -1.40 -2.75 9.95
N LYS A 57 -0.58 -1.76 9.60
CA LYS A 57 0.85 -1.91 9.41
C LYS A 57 1.61 -1.62 10.69
N ARG A 58 2.77 -2.27 10.80
CA ARG A 58 3.64 -2.24 11.98
C ARG A 58 5.06 -1.95 11.53
N VAL A 59 5.78 -1.15 12.31
CA VAL A 59 7.22 -0.96 12.18
C VAL A 59 7.89 -1.98 13.07
N ASP A 60 8.80 -2.79 12.52
CA ASP A 60 9.41 -3.90 13.26
C ASP A 60 10.18 -3.42 14.48
N PHE A 61 10.97 -2.36 14.34
CA PHE A 61 11.81 -1.83 15.41
C PHE A 61 11.94 -0.31 15.31
N ILE A 62 11.76 0.40 16.43
CA ILE A 62 12.02 1.83 16.54
C ILE A 62 13.02 2.06 17.66
N LEU A 63 14.10 2.78 17.35
CA LEU A 63 15.06 3.28 18.34
C LEU A 63 14.91 4.79 18.48
N SER A 64 14.73 5.28 19.69
CA SER A 64 14.68 6.71 19.98
C SER A 64 15.85 7.19 20.82
N GLY A 65 16.18 8.47 20.65
CA GLY A 65 17.16 9.17 21.46
C GLY A 65 17.36 10.59 20.95
N GLN A 66 18.40 11.26 21.44
CA GLN A 66 18.62 12.67 21.16
C GLN A 66 19.94 12.93 20.42
N GLY A 67 19.90 13.94 19.55
CA GLY A 67 21.04 14.47 18.82
C GLY A 67 22.01 15.27 19.67
N ALA A 68 23.10 15.73 19.05
CA ALA A 68 24.14 16.50 19.72
C ALA A 68 23.62 17.84 20.30
N LYS A 69 22.55 18.42 19.72
CA LYS A 69 21.94 19.67 20.19
C LYS A 69 20.61 19.43 20.92
N GLY A 70 20.31 18.17 21.27
CA GLY A 70 19.06 17.80 21.94
C GLY A 70 17.88 17.61 21.00
N GLU A 71 18.10 17.49 19.68
CA GLU A 71 17.04 17.15 18.73
C GLU A 71 16.49 15.76 19.00
N ASP A 72 15.17 15.59 19.01
CA ASP A 72 14.55 14.28 19.22
C ASP A 72 14.54 13.47 17.91
N TYR A 73 15.03 12.23 17.98
CA TYR A 73 15.14 11.32 16.84
C TYR A 73 14.45 10.00 17.11
N ALA A 74 13.81 9.48 16.06
CA ALA A 74 13.29 8.11 16.01
C ALA A 74 13.78 7.42 14.72
N ILE A 75 14.55 6.35 14.87
CA ILE A 75 15.05 5.53 13.78
C ILE A 75 14.10 4.36 13.60
N LEU A 76 13.43 4.30 12.45
CA LEU A 76 12.46 3.26 12.10
C LEU A 76 13.19 2.20 11.27
N ILE A 77 13.30 0.98 11.78
CA ILE A 77 14.07 -0.10 11.16
C ILE A 77 13.12 -1.21 10.75
N GLU A 78 12.99 -1.42 9.44
CA GLU A 78 12.30 -2.58 8.86
C GLU A 78 13.26 -3.77 8.80
N LEU A 79 12.89 -4.92 9.37
CA LEU A 79 13.72 -6.11 9.46
C LEU A 79 13.25 -7.16 8.44
N LYS A 80 14.12 -7.55 7.51
CA LYS A 80 13.81 -8.63 6.56
C LYS A 80 14.72 -9.83 6.76
N GLN A 81 14.12 -11.01 6.74
CA GLN A 81 14.82 -12.29 6.81
C GLN A 81 15.16 -12.87 5.43
N TRP A 82 15.00 -12.08 4.36
CA TRP A 82 15.17 -12.54 2.98
C TRP A 82 16.60 -13.02 2.72
N GLN A 83 16.72 -14.02 1.86
CA GLN A 83 18.01 -14.60 1.45
C GLN A 83 18.31 -14.37 -0.04
N GLU A 84 17.28 -14.10 -0.82
CA GLU A 84 17.35 -13.89 -2.26
C GLU A 84 16.31 -12.85 -2.70
N ALA A 85 16.61 -12.11 -3.76
CA ALA A 85 15.67 -11.18 -4.37
C ALA A 85 16.02 -10.99 -5.85
N TYR A 86 15.03 -10.61 -6.64
CA TYR A 86 15.12 -10.47 -8.08
C TYR A 86 14.48 -9.14 -8.50
N THR A 87 15.18 -8.39 -9.35
CA THR A 87 14.71 -7.10 -9.85
C THR A 87 13.42 -7.22 -10.67
N THR A 88 12.64 -6.15 -10.70
CA THR A 88 11.48 -6.02 -11.58
C THR A 88 11.55 -4.72 -12.38
N GLN A 89 10.61 -4.53 -13.32
CA GLN A 89 10.45 -3.27 -14.06
C GLN A 89 9.38 -2.35 -13.44
N LYS A 90 8.84 -2.73 -12.28
CA LYS A 90 7.77 -2.01 -11.58
C LYS A 90 8.38 -1.11 -10.49
N ASP A 91 7.93 0.13 -10.40
CA ASP A 91 8.51 1.11 -9.49
C ASP A 91 8.40 0.63 -8.03
N ALA A 92 9.52 0.62 -7.31
CA ALA A 92 9.58 0.17 -5.92
C ALA A 92 9.13 -1.29 -5.66
N ILE A 93 9.05 -2.15 -6.68
CA ILE A 93 8.65 -3.56 -6.51
C ILE A 93 9.84 -4.49 -6.78
N ILE A 94 9.99 -5.50 -5.93
CA ILE A 94 10.98 -6.57 -6.02
C ILE A 94 10.30 -7.94 -5.98
N LYS A 95 10.94 -8.98 -6.51
CA LYS A 95 10.52 -10.37 -6.31
C LYS A 95 11.40 -11.05 -5.27
N THR A 96 10.82 -11.83 -4.37
CA THR A 96 11.57 -12.61 -3.36
C THR A 96 10.74 -13.77 -2.85
N TYR A 97 11.37 -14.73 -2.16
CA TYR A 97 10.69 -15.86 -1.55
C TYR A 97 10.04 -15.48 -0.22
N VAL A 98 8.71 -15.41 -0.21
CA VAL A 98 7.89 -15.09 0.97
C VAL A 98 6.60 -15.89 0.97
N GLY A 99 6.12 -16.30 2.15
CA GLY A 99 4.84 -17.02 2.27
C GLY A 99 4.78 -18.34 1.49
N GLY A 100 5.93 -19.02 1.31
CA GLY A 100 6.02 -20.31 0.63
C GLY A 100 6.22 -20.24 -0.89
N GLY A 101 6.49 -19.07 -1.47
CA GLY A 101 6.78 -18.96 -2.91
C GLY A 101 7.42 -17.64 -3.30
N ILE A 102 7.86 -17.53 -4.56
CA ILE A 102 8.34 -16.27 -5.12
C ILE A 102 7.16 -15.35 -5.38
N ARG A 103 7.18 -14.15 -4.78
CA ARG A 103 6.12 -13.15 -4.93
C ARG A 103 6.71 -11.77 -5.18
N GLU A 104 5.94 -10.93 -5.86
CA GLU A 104 6.23 -9.50 -5.95
C GLU A 104 5.78 -8.81 -4.67
N VAL A 105 6.66 -7.97 -4.11
CA VAL A 105 6.42 -7.21 -2.88
C VAL A 105 7.07 -5.83 -3.00
N ALA A 106 6.66 -4.91 -2.12
CA ALA A 106 7.32 -3.62 -1.99
C ALA A 106 8.80 -3.78 -1.62
N HIS A 107 9.65 -2.93 -2.20
CA HIS A 107 11.06 -2.85 -1.88
C HIS A 107 11.24 -2.44 -0.40
N PRO A 108 12.16 -3.03 0.37
CA PRO A 108 12.32 -2.74 1.79
C PRO A 108 12.54 -1.25 2.11
N SER A 109 13.35 -0.54 1.31
CA SER A 109 13.51 0.92 1.46
C SER A 109 12.22 1.69 1.21
N TYR A 110 11.41 1.28 0.22
CA TYR A 110 10.12 1.93 -0.02
C TYR A 110 9.20 1.74 1.18
N GLN A 111 9.15 0.52 1.71
CA GLN A 111 8.31 0.17 2.83
C GLN A 111 8.68 0.99 4.07
N ALA A 112 9.95 0.98 4.49
CA ALA A 112 10.43 1.76 5.64
C ALA A 112 10.15 3.27 5.47
N TRP A 113 10.43 3.82 4.29
CA TRP A 113 10.12 5.22 3.98
C TRP A 113 8.61 5.51 4.03
N SER A 114 7.79 4.61 3.50
CA SER A 114 6.34 4.78 3.48
C SER A 114 5.75 4.81 4.89
N TYR A 115 6.30 4.00 5.80
CA TYR A 115 5.89 3.96 7.20
C TYR A 115 6.28 5.23 7.95
N ALA A 116 7.50 5.74 7.75
CA ALA A 116 7.89 7.05 8.30
C ALA A 116 6.96 8.17 7.79
N THR A 117 6.64 8.16 6.48
CA THR A 117 5.74 9.15 5.88
C THR A 117 4.32 9.08 6.47
N LEU A 118 3.80 7.88 6.72
CA LEU A 118 2.50 7.71 7.37
C LEU A 118 2.52 8.20 8.82
N LEU A 119 3.58 7.87 9.57
CA LEU A 119 3.71 8.28 10.96
C LEU A 119 3.79 9.81 11.08
N GLU A 120 4.55 10.46 10.20
CA GLU A 120 4.61 11.93 10.11
C GLU A 120 3.25 12.55 9.76
N GLY A 121 2.47 11.89 8.88
CA GLY A 121 1.15 12.37 8.47
C GLY A 121 0.06 12.21 9.52
N PHE A 122 0.10 11.15 10.32
CA PHE A 122 -0.97 10.82 11.29
C PHE A 122 -0.65 11.20 12.73
N ASN A 123 0.63 11.28 13.11
CA ASN A 123 1.00 11.54 14.50
C ASN A 123 1.23 13.04 14.73
N GLU A 124 0.38 13.65 15.58
CA GLU A 124 0.53 15.08 15.86
C GLU A 124 1.87 15.41 16.52
N ALA A 125 2.33 14.59 17.48
CA ALA A 125 3.56 14.83 18.22
C ALA A 125 4.79 14.83 17.30
N VAL A 126 4.85 13.90 16.33
CA VAL A 126 5.95 13.85 15.36
C VAL A 126 6.10 15.19 14.63
N TYR A 127 4.99 15.77 14.18
CA TYR A 127 5.00 17.02 13.44
C TYR A 127 5.15 18.26 14.33
N SER A 128 4.35 18.37 15.40
CA SER A 128 4.30 19.59 16.23
C SER A 128 5.52 19.73 17.13
N GLU A 129 6.09 18.61 17.55
CA GLU A 129 7.29 18.56 18.41
C GLU A 129 8.56 18.33 17.59
N ASN A 130 8.45 18.25 16.26
CA ASN A 130 9.56 18.17 15.32
C ASN A 130 10.50 16.97 15.58
N ILE A 131 9.92 15.81 15.91
CA ILE A 131 10.67 14.56 16.08
C ILE A 131 11.11 14.09 14.68
N GLN A 132 12.42 14.02 14.43
CA GLN A 132 12.88 13.60 13.09
C GLN A 132 12.84 12.08 12.97
N LEU A 133 12.18 11.60 11.92
CA LEU A 133 12.07 10.19 11.60
C LEU A 133 13.13 9.78 10.59
N TYR A 134 13.92 8.75 10.91
CA TYR A 134 14.95 8.21 10.03
C TYR A 134 14.65 6.74 9.70
N PRO A 135 13.97 6.46 8.57
CA PRO A 135 13.70 5.11 8.16
C PRO A 135 14.93 4.41 7.58
N CYS A 136 15.06 3.12 7.81
CA CYS A 136 15.99 2.25 7.11
C CYS A 136 15.48 0.80 7.08
N ALA A 137 16.10 -0.04 6.26
CA ALA A 137 15.82 -1.46 6.20
C ALA A 137 17.10 -2.27 6.51
N TYR A 138 16.96 -3.33 7.31
CA TYR A 138 18.05 -4.25 7.62
C TYR A 138 17.70 -5.68 7.22
N LEU A 139 18.37 -6.16 6.17
CA LEU A 139 18.23 -7.51 5.64
C LEU A 139 19.34 -8.41 6.19
N HIS A 140 19.18 -8.79 7.46
CA HIS A 140 20.22 -9.47 8.24
C HIS A 140 20.62 -10.87 7.72
N ASN A 141 19.82 -11.46 6.81
CA ASN A 141 20.12 -12.74 6.17
C ASN A 141 20.61 -12.61 4.73
N TYR A 142 20.53 -11.42 4.14
CA TYR A 142 20.73 -11.21 2.71
C TYR A 142 22.20 -10.90 2.40
N THR A 143 22.76 -11.59 1.41
CA THR A 143 24.10 -11.31 0.91
C THR A 143 23.99 -10.38 -0.29
N LYS A 144 24.64 -9.22 -0.22
CA LYS A 144 24.57 -8.19 -1.25
C LYS A 144 24.98 -8.73 -2.63
N ASP A 145 24.10 -8.56 -3.62
CA ASP A 145 24.25 -9.07 -4.98
C ASP A 145 23.85 -8.05 -6.08
N GLY A 146 23.49 -6.82 -5.70
CA GLY A 146 23.09 -5.75 -6.62
C GLY A 146 21.60 -5.72 -6.96
N ASN A 147 20.78 -6.70 -6.52
CA ASN A 147 19.36 -6.71 -6.87
C ASN A 147 18.57 -5.65 -6.08
N LEU A 148 18.80 -5.56 -4.78
CA LEU A 148 18.11 -4.64 -3.86
C LEU A 148 18.74 -3.24 -3.79
N ASP A 149 19.97 -3.07 -4.29
CA ASP A 149 20.66 -1.78 -4.27
C ASP A 149 21.10 -1.32 -5.66
N SER A 150 20.38 -1.77 -6.69
CA SER A 150 20.53 -1.26 -8.05
C SER A 150 20.08 0.20 -8.15
N GLU A 151 20.63 0.90 -9.15
CA GLU A 151 20.31 2.30 -9.45
C GLU A 151 18.81 2.53 -9.68
N PHE A 152 18.09 1.50 -10.16
CA PHE A 152 16.64 1.55 -10.36
C PHE A 152 15.85 1.89 -9.07
N TYR A 153 16.35 1.49 -7.90
CA TYR A 153 15.70 1.76 -6.61
C TYR A 153 16.31 2.93 -5.82
N GLN A 154 17.24 3.67 -6.43
CA GLN A 154 18.05 4.68 -5.73
C GLN A 154 17.21 5.80 -5.11
N GLU A 155 16.09 6.19 -5.72
CA GLU A 155 15.16 7.19 -5.15
C GLU A 155 14.73 6.79 -3.72
N TYR A 156 14.44 5.51 -3.50
CA TYR A 156 13.96 5.02 -2.21
C TYR A 156 15.10 4.70 -1.26
N ILE A 157 16.23 4.20 -1.76
CA ILE A 157 17.43 3.94 -0.95
C ILE A 157 17.97 5.24 -0.34
N ASN A 158 17.90 6.36 -1.08
CA ASN A 158 18.28 7.67 -0.58
C ASN A 158 17.39 8.16 0.58
N LYS A 159 16.11 7.76 0.59
CA LYS A 159 15.14 8.13 1.63
C LYS A 159 15.19 7.20 2.83
N ALA A 160 15.41 5.90 2.58
CA ALA A 160 15.53 4.86 3.60
C ALA A 160 16.67 3.90 3.22
N PRO A 161 17.88 4.11 3.77
CA PRO A 161 19.04 3.27 3.46
C PRO A 161 18.80 1.79 3.74
N ILE A 162 19.49 0.94 3.00
CA ILE A 162 19.44 -0.51 3.12
C ILE A 162 20.76 -1.03 3.68
N PHE A 163 20.67 -1.93 4.66
CA PHE A 163 21.81 -2.60 5.27
C PHE A 163 21.67 -4.11 5.06
N PHE A 164 22.74 -4.76 4.60
CA PHE A 164 22.77 -6.21 4.37
C PHE A 164 23.42 -6.96 5.54
N LYS A 165 23.46 -8.29 5.46
CA LYS A 165 24.05 -9.18 6.47
C LYS A 165 25.43 -8.75 6.98
N SER A 166 26.29 -8.21 6.11
CA SER A 166 27.65 -7.76 6.45
C SER A 166 27.73 -6.31 6.95
N ASP A 167 26.62 -5.57 6.97
CA ASP A 167 26.59 -4.12 7.19
C ASP A 167 26.20 -3.72 8.62
N ALA A 168 26.27 -4.65 9.59
CA ALA A 168 25.96 -4.35 10.99
C ALA A 168 26.74 -3.12 11.52
N ILE A 169 28.01 -2.96 11.13
CA ILE A 169 28.82 -1.78 11.48
C ILE A 169 28.26 -0.50 10.83
N LYS A 170 27.84 -0.55 9.56
CA LYS A 170 27.26 0.61 8.89
C LYS A 170 25.91 1.01 9.51
N LEU A 171 25.10 0.04 9.92
CA LEU A 171 23.86 0.31 10.65
C LEU A 171 24.15 0.95 12.01
N ARG A 172 25.17 0.49 12.75
CA ARG A 172 25.63 1.16 13.97
C ARG A 172 26.04 2.60 13.71
N ASP A 173 26.82 2.84 12.65
CA ASP A 173 27.28 4.18 12.31
C ASP A 173 26.12 5.10 11.91
N PHE A 174 25.12 4.56 11.20
CA PHE A 174 23.87 5.26 10.91
C PHE A 174 23.07 5.60 12.18
N ILE A 175 22.99 4.67 13.15
CA ILE A 175 22.34 4.96 14.44
C ILE A 175 23.11 6.07 15.17
N LYS A 176 24.42 5.90 15.32
CA LYS A 176 25.30 6.84 16.02
C LYS A 176 25.38 8.20 15.32
N SER A 177 25.15 8.30 14.01
CA SER A 177 25.17 9.61 13.33
C SER A 177 23.98 10.48 13.74
N HIS A 178 22.87 9.87 14.14
CA HIS A 178 21.67 10.57 14.59
C HIS A 178 21.59 10.60 16.11
N VAL A 179 21.61 9.46 16.78
CA VAL A 179 21.42 9.34 18.23
C VAL A 179 22.77 9.42 18.96
N LYS A 180 22.97 10.51 19.71
CA LYS A 180 24.17 10.78 20.52
C LYS A 180 23.95 10.58 22.01
N TYR A 181 22.72 10.79 22.47
CA TYR A 181 22.29 10.61 23.85
C TYR A 181 21.00 9.77 23.89
N GLY A 182 20.73 9.09 25.01
CA GLY A 182 19.51 8.29 25.14
C GLY A 182 18.23 9.11 25.15
N ASP A 183 17.10 8.41 25.32
CA ASP A 183 15.77 8.99 25.28
C ASP A 183 15.40 9.58 26.64
N LYS A 184 15.82 10.82 26.89
CA LYS A 184 15.51 11.55 28.15
C LYS A 184 14.16 12.26 28.12
N SER A 185 13.56 12.40 26.95
CA SER A 185 12.33 13.16 26.71
C SER A 185 11.11 12.26 26.49
N ASN A 186 11.25 10.94 26.68
CA ASN A 186 10.22 9.93 26.46
C ASN A 186 9.61 10.02 25.05
N ILE A 187 10.46 10.12 24.02
CA ILE A 187 10.07 10.30 22.61
C ILE A 187 9.05 9.25 22.20
N LEU A 188 9.30 7.96 22.48
CA LEU A 188 8.38 6.89 22.10
C LEU A 188 7.03 7.01 22.79
N TYR A 189 6.99 7.45 24.06
CA TYR A 189 5.73 7.66 24.76
C TYR A 189 4.96 8.84 24.16
N ARG A 190 5.64 9.91 23.75
CA ARG A 190 5.01 11.06 23.09
C ARG A 190 4.48 10.71 21.70
N ILE A 191 5.20 9.87 20.95
CA ILE A 191 4.69 9.28 19.71
C ILE A 191 3.45 8.42 20.01
N GLU A 192 3.52 7.49 20.96
CA GLU A 192 2.42 6.58 21.28
C GLU A 192 1.16 7.29 21.80
N SER A 193 1.33 8.28 22.69
CA SER A 193 0.24 9.08 23.26
C SER A 193 -0.15 10.28 22.40
N GLY A 194 0.57 10.52 21.30
CA GLY A 194 0.32 11.60 20.37
C GLY A 194 -1.08 11.51 19.79
N LYS A 195 -1.76 12.65 19.69
CA LYS A 195 -3.08 12.69 19.08
C LYS A 195 -2.98 12.27 17.62
N ILE A 196 -3.92 11.42 17.21
CA ILE A 196 -4.03 10.97 15.82
C ILE A 196 -4.72 12.07 15.02
N LYS A 197 -4.04 12.60 14.01
CA LYS A 197 -4.64 13.50 13.02
C LYS A 197 -5.59 12.72 12.12
N PRO A 198 -6.77 13.26 11.79
CA PRO A 198 -7.63 12.67 10.77
C PRO A 198 -6.88 12.54 9.44
N SER A 199 -7.00 11.40 8.77
CA SER A 199 -6.43 11.21 7.44
C SER A 199 -6.97 12.25 6.45
N LYS A 200 -6.13 12.71 5.51
CA LYS A 200 -6.59 13.54 4.39
C LYS A 200 -7.75 12.85 3.67
N SER A 201 -8.81 13.60 3.40
CA SER A 201 -9.94 13.11 2.62
C SER A 201 -9.51 12.88 1.17
N LEU A 202 -9.73 11.66 0.67
CA LEU A 202 -9.40 11.27 -0.70
C LEU A 202 -10.03 12.22 -1.74
N ALA A 203 -11.27 12.64 -1.48
CA ALA A 203 -11.97 13.57 -2.35
C ALA A 203 -11.36 14.98 -2.33
N ASP A 204 -10.90 15.46 -1.17
CA ASP A 204 -10.27 16.77 -1.03
C ASP A 204 -8.87 16.82 -1.67
N SER A 205 -8.14 15.71 -1.60
CA SER A 205 -6.81 15.57 -2.20
C SER A 205 -6.84 15.36 -3.72
N LEU A 206 -7.97 14.92 -4.29
CA LEU A 206 -8.09 14.57 -5.72
C LEU A 206 -7.66 15.72 -6.66
N VAL A 207 -8.06 16.96 -6.34
CA VAL A 207 -7.67 18.14 -7.14
C VAL A 207 -6.17 18.33 -7.15
N SER A 208 -5.53 18.20 -5.99
CA SER A 208 -4.08 18.32 -5.82
C SER A 208 -3.35 17.19 -6.57
N MET A 209 -3.86 15.97 -6.49
CA MET A 209 -3.31 14.81 -7.20
C MET A 209 -3.35 14.96 -8.73
N LEU A 210 -4.47 15.43 -9.27
CA LEU A 210 -4.60 15.72 -10.71
C LEU A 210 -3.70 16.88 -11.16
N LYS A 211 -3.35 17.79 -10.25
CA LYS A 211 -2.33 18.83 -10.45
C LYS A 211 -0.88 18.34 -10.25
N ARG A 212 -0.67 17.02 -10.16
CA ARG A 212 0.62 16.32 -10.04
C ARG A 212 1.29 16.39 -8.67
N ASN A 213 0.56 16.75 -7.62
CA ASN A 213 1.07 16.64 -6.26
C ASN A 213 0.90 15.20 -5.74
N LYS A 214 1.87 14.72 -4.96
CA LYS A 214 1.78 13.44 -4.25
C LYS A 214 1.05 13.68 -2.93
N GLU A 215 -0.15 13.10 -2.75
CA GLU A 215 -0.98 13.29 -1.55
C GLU A 215 -1.13 12.02 -0.69
N PHE A 216 -1.09 10.84 -1.32
CA PHE A 216 -1.24 9.55 -0.65
C PHE A 216 -0.05 8.66 -0.92
N THR A 217 0.52 8.11 0.16
CA THR A 217 1.53 7.08 0.09
C THR A 217 0.85 5.72 0.12
N LEU A 218 0.99 4.96 -0.97
CA LEU A 218 0.52 3.58 -1.02
C LEU A 218 1.46 2.70 -0.20
N ILE A 219 0.92 1.76 0.55
CA ILE A 219 1.72 0.87 1.40
C ILE A 219 1.61 -0.58 0.96
N ASP A 220 2.72 -1.31 1.03
CA ASP A 220 2.80 -2.77 0.87
C ASP A 220 2.01 -3.32 -0.34
N GLU A 221 0.95 -4.10 -0.09
CA GLU A 221 0.12 -4.72 -1.12
C GLU A 221 -0.56 -3.66 -2.00
N GLN A 222 -0.90 -2.49 -1.45
CA GLN A 222 -1.49 -1.41 -2.23
C GLN A 222 -0.54 -0.91 -3.33
N LYS A 223 0.76 -0.75 -2.99
CA LYS A 223 1.79 -0.37 -3.96
C LYS A 223 1.98 -1.47 -5.01
N THR A 224 1.99 -2.73 -4.58
CA THR A 224 2.14 -3.89 -5.49
C THR A 224 0.97 -4.02 -6.47
N VAL A 225 -0.27 -3.87 -5.98
CA VAL A 225 -1.48 -3.85 -6.81
C VAL A 225 -1.45 -2.67 -7.79
N TYR A 226 -1.13 -1.48 -7.30
CA TYR A 226 -1.05 -0.28 -8.11
C TYR A 226 -0.05 -0.42 -9.28
N GLU A 227 1.18 -0.83 -9.00
CA GLU A 227 2.21 -0.99 -10.03
C GLU A 227 1.89 -2.14 -11.01
N THR A 228 1.24 -3.20 -10.50
CA THR A 228 0.76 -4.29 -11.37
C THR A 228 -0.34 -3.81 -12.30
N ALA A 229 -1.32 -3.07 -11.78
CA ALA A 229 -2.38 -2.49 -12.60
C ALA A 229 -1.83 -1.52 -13.66
N LEU A 230 -0.86 -0.67 -13.31
CA LEU A 230 -0.19 0.21 -14.27
C LEU A 230 0.55 -0.56 -15.36
N ALA A 231 1.30 -1.61 -14.99
CA ALA A 231 2.01 -2.45 -15.94
C ALA A 231 1.04 -3.15 -16.90
N LEU A 232 -0.04 -3.74 -16.37
CA LEU A 232 -1.07 -4.40 -17.17
C LEU A 232 -1.79 -3.41 -18.09
N ALA A 233 -2.15 -2.22 -17.60
CA ALA A 233 -2.76 -1.19 -18.43
C ALA A 233 -1.88 -0.74 -19.60
N LYS A 234 -0.56 -0.61 -19.38
CA LYS A 234 0.42 -0.27 -20.42
C LYS A 234 0.59 -1.38 -21.46
N GLN A 235 0.58 -2.63 -21.01
CA GLN A 235 0.77 -3.81 -21.87
C GLN A 235 -0.49 -4.24 -22.62
N SER A 236 -1.66 -3.83 -22.13
CA SER A 236 -2.93 -4.25 -22.71
C SER A 236 -3.15 -3.64 -24.09
N SER A 237 -3.83 -4.38 -24.94
CA SER A 237 -4.27 -3.95 -26.27
C SER A 237 -5.55 -4.70 -26.67
N ASP A 238 -6.05 -4.44 -27.87
CA ASP A 238 -7.17 -5.16 -28.48
C ASP A 238 -6.92 -6.67 -28.63
N ILE A 239 -5.67 -7.09 -28.86
CA ILE A 239 -5.25 -8.49 -28.97
C ILE A 239 -4.63 -9.07 -27.67
N ASN A 240 -4.27 -8.21 -26.73
CA ASN A 240 -3.72 -8.60 -25.42
C ASN A 240 -4.56 -7.97 -24.31
N LYS A 241 -5.78 -8.47 -24.14
CA LYS A 241 -6.73 -7.94 -23.16
C LYS A 241 -6.40 -8.46 -21.77
N ASN A 242 -6.43 -7.60 -20.75
CA ASN A 242 -6.15 -8.01 -19.37
C ASN A 242 -7.26 -7.58 -18.41
N VAL A 243 -7.59 -8.48 -17.48
CA VAL A 243 -8.52 -8.24 -16.37
C VAL A 243 -7.77 -8.48 -15.07
N LEU A 244 -7.74 -7.46 -14.20
CA LEU A 244 -7.18 -7.55 -12.86
C LEU A 244 -8.32 -7.55 -11.83
N ILE A 245 -8.40 -8.58 -11.01
CA ILE A 245 -9.35 -8.69 -9.91
C ILE A 245 -8.57 -8.45 -8.60
N VAL A 246 -8.97 -7.43 -7.85
CA VAL A 246 -8.36 -7.07 -6.58
C VAL A 246 -9.37 -7.31 -5.46
N LYS A 247 -9.16 -8.39 -4.71
CA LYS A 247 -9.96 -8.72 -3.53
C LYS A 247 -9.49 -7.87 -2.34
N GLY A 248 -10.41 -7.43 -1.49
CA GLY A 248 -10.04 -6.84 -0.22
C GLY A 248 -11.24 -6.40 0.60
N GLY A 249 -11.16 -6.53 1.92
CA GLY A 249 -12.22 -6.11 2.85
C GLY A 249 -12.43 -4.59 2.93
N PRO A 250 -13.38 -4.11 3.77
CA PRO A 250 -13.52 -2.69 4.06
C PRO A 250 -12.25 -2.11 4.67
N GLY A 251 -11.92 -0.86 4.34
CA GLY A 251 -10.76 -0.15 4.89
C GLY A 251 -9.38 -0.57 4.34
N THR A 252 -9.31 -1.55 3.43
CA THR A 252 -8.03 -2.00 2.83
C THR A 252 -7.41 -1.02 1.83
N GLY A 253 -8.11 0.07 1.48
CA GLY A 253 -7.61 1.13 0.59
C GLY A 253 -7.93 0.96 -0.89
N LYS A 254 -8.88 0.08 -1.27
CA LYS A 254 -9.33 -0.13 -2.66
C LYS A 254 -9.58 1.18 -3.43
N SER A 255 -10.42 2.07 -2.89
CA SER A 255 -10.73 3.36 -3.54
C SER A 255 -9.52 4.30 -3.62
N VAL A 256 -8.57 4.23 -2.68
CA VAL A 256 -7.32 4.99 -2.74
C VAL A 256 -6.49 4.54 -3.93
N ILE A 257 -6.37 3.22 -4.16
CA ILE A 257 -5.68 2.67 -5.34
C ILE A 257 -6.43 3.07 -6.61
N ALA A 258 -7.75 2.90 -6.66
CA ALA A 258 -8.57 3.22 -7.82
C ALA A 258 -8.39 4.68 -8.28
N ILE A 259 -8.41 5.63 -7.34
CA ILE A 259 -8.20 7.05 -7.65
C ILE A 259 -6.75 7.35 -8.06
N ASN A 260 -5.75 6.76 -7.40
CA ASN A 260 -4.36 6.91 -7.84
C ASN A 260 -4.16 6.37 -9.26
N LEU A 261 -4.77 5.23 -9.60
CA LEU A 261 -4.73 4.68 -10.96
C LEU A 261 -5.40 5.61 -11.97
N LEU A 262 -6.58 6.14 -11.66
CA LEU A 262 -7.26 7.09 -12.55
C LEU A 262 -6.35 8.29 -12.87
N VAL A 263 -5.75 8.86 -11.82
CA VAL A 263 -4.84 10.01 -11.94
C VAL A 263 -3.64 9.66 -12.80
N GLU A 264 -2.96 8.55 -12.53
CA GLU A 264 -1.72 8.20 -13.23
C GLU A 264 -1.95 7.76 -14.67
N LEU A 265 -2.98 6.95 -14.94
CA LEU A 265 -3.33 6.56 -16.30
C LEU A 265 -3.73 7.78 -17.15
N THR A 266 -4.44 8.74 -16.56
CA THR A 266 -4.74 10.02 -17.24
C THR A 266 -3.46 10.80 -17.56
N LYS A 267 -2.48 10.86 -16.65
CA LYS A 267 -1.19 11.52 -16.92
C LYS A 267 -0.41 10.84 -18.05
N LEU A 268 -0.53 9.52 -18.18
CA LEU A 268 0.07 8.75 -19.27
C LEU A 268 -0.65 8.96 -20.61
N GLY A 269 -1.70 9.79 -20.67
CA GLY A 269 -2.49 10.05 -21.87
C GLY A 269 -3.44 8.91 -22.23
N LEU A 270 -3.65 7.96 -21.32
CA LEU A 270 -4.56 6.83 -21.52
C LEU A 270 -5.98 7.24 -21.18
N VAL A 271 -6.95 6.84 -22.01
CA VAL A 271 -8.38 7.05 -21.72
C VAL A 271 -8.79 6.11 -20.58
N ALA A 272 -8.77 6.63 -19.36
CA ALA A 272 -9.14 5.93 -18.15
C ALA A 272 -10.44 6.48 -17.55
N GLN A 273 -11.30 5.59 -17.04
CA GLN A 273 -12.54 5.98 -16.36
C GLN A 273 -12.72 5.22 -15.06
N TYR A 274 -13.09 5.94 -14.01
CA TYR A 274 -13.56 5.39 -12.75
C TYR A 274 -15.04 5.03 -12.87
N VAL A 275 -15.36 3.79 -12.53
CA VAL A 275 -16.69 3.20 -12.67
C VAL A 275 -17.20 2.79 -11.30
N SER A 276 -18.42 3.21 -10.97
CA SER A 276 -19.15 2.71 -9.81
C SER A 276 -20.65 2.64 -10.10
N LYS A 277 -21.36 1.65 -9.53
CA LYS A 277 -22.83 1.64 -9.55
C LYS A 277 -23.38 2.82 -8.75
N ASN A 278 -22.88 2.97 -7.52
CA ASN A 278 -23.33 4.02 -6.61
C ASN A 278 -22.95 5.41 -7.14
N ALA A 279 -23.94 6.30 -7.25
CA ALA A 279 -23.73 7.66 -7.71
C ALA A 279 -23.09 8.56 -6.64
N ALA A 280 -23.26 8.26 -5.36
CA ALA A 280 -22.81 9.13 -4.26
C ALA A 280 -21.28 9.38 -4.26
N PRO A 281 -20.40 8.36 -4.36
CA PRO A 281 -18.95 8.61 -4.46
C PRO A 281 -18.58 9.45 -5.68
N ARG A 282 -19.22 9.18 -6.83
CA ARG A 282 -19.00 9.95 -8.06
C ARG A 282 -19.40 11.41 -7.89
N ALA A 283 -20.59 11.68 -7.36
CA ALA A 283 -21.07 13.04 -7.11
C ALA A 283 -20.13 13.83 -6.17
N VAL A 284 -19.55 13.17 -5.16
CA VAL A 284 -18.55 13.79 -4.27
C VAL A 284 -17.29 14.18 -5.06
N TYR A 285 -16.73 13.28 -5.87
CA TYR A 285 -15.56 13.59 -6.69
C TYR A 285 -15.86 14.68 -7.74
N GLU A 286 -16.99 14.59 -8.43
CA GLU A 286 -17.43 15.57 -9.42
C GLU A 286 -17.57 16.97 -8.81
N SER A 287 -18.15 17.06 -7.62
CA SER A 287 -18.29 18.31 -6.86
C SER A 287 -16.92 18.93 -6.54
N LYS A 288 -15.95 18.13 -6.09
CA LYS A 288 -14.59 18.63 -5.76
C LYS A 288 -13.81 19.11 -7.00
N LEU A 289 -14.09 18.55 -8.17
CA LEU A 289 -13.41 18.92 -9.42
C LEU A 289 -14.05 20.11 -10.13
N THR A 290 -15.31 20.41 -9.81
CA THR A 290 -16.07 21.51 -10.40
C THR A 290 -15.36 22.85 -10.15
N GLY A 291 -15.26 23.69 -11.18
CA GLY A 291 -14.54 24.97 -11.12
C GLY A 291 -13.03 24.85 -11.38
N THR A 292 -12.43 23.66 -11.25
CA THR A 292 -11.03 23.41 -11.64
C THR A 292 -10.92 22.76 -13.02
N PHE A 293 -11.80 21.79 -13.31
CA PHE A 293 -11.83 21.08 -14.58
C PHE A 293 -13.14 21.33 -15.34
N LYS A 294 -13.11 21.19 -16.67
CA LYS A 294 -14.31 21.34 -17.51
C LYS A 294 -15.32 20.23 -17.17
N PRO A 295 -16.63 20.52 -17.10
CA PRO A 295 -17.65 19.52 -16.79
C PRO A 295 -17.62 18.28 -17.70
N THR A 296 -17.27 18.47 -18.98
CA THR A 296 -17.11 17.37 -19.95
C THR A 296 -15.97 16.42 -19.60
N VAL A 297 -14.85 16.95 -19.09
CA VAL A 297 -13.70 16.15 -18.64
C VAL A 297 -14.09 15.35 -17.41
N ILE A 298 -14.72 16.00 -16.43
CA ILE A 298 -15.19 15.37 -15.19
C ILE A 298 -16.16 14.23 -15.51
N LYS A 299 -17.20 14.49 -16.31
CA LYS A 299 -18.19 13.49 -16.73
C LYS A 299 -17.57 12.34 -17.53
N ASN A 300 -16.43 12.56 -18.18
CA ASN A 300 -15.72 11.50 -18.89
C ASN A 300 -14.85 10.65 -17.95
N MET A 301 -14.34 11.22 -16.85
CA MET A 301 -13.57 10.49 -15.84
C MET A 301 -14.43 9.59 -14.96
N PHE A 302 -15.66 10.00 -14.62
CA PHE A 302 -16.53 9.26 -13.69
C PHE A 302 -17.78 8.75 -14.40
N LYS A 303 -17.98 7.43 -14.46
CA LYS A 303 -19.10 6.79 -15.14
C LYS A 303 -19.88 5.86 -14.22
N GLY A 304 -21.19 5.76 -14.48
CA GLY A 304 -22.01 4.72 -13.90
C GLY A 304 -21.78 3.39 -14.60
N SER A 305 -21.89 2.27 -13.90
CA SER A 305 -21.68 0.94 -14.50
C SER A 305 -22.60 0.63 -15.68
N GLY A 306 -23.80 1.21 -15.74
CA GLY A 306 -24.72 1.06 -16.88
C GLY A 306 -24.40 1.90 -18.11
N SER A 307 -23.23 2.57 -18.17
CA SER A 307 -22.90 3.46 -19.29
C SER A 307 -22.34 2.73 -20.53
N PHE A 308 -22.09 1.43 -20.42
CA PHE A 308 -21.25 0.67 -21.37
C PHE A 308 -22.02 -0.24 -22.34
N VAL A 309 -23.36 -0.25 -22.25
CA VAL A 309 -24.25 -1.12 -23.04
C VAL A 309 -24.02 -1.01 -24.56
N ASN A 310 -23.76 0.20 -25.05
CA ASN A 310 -23.58 0.49 -26.48
C ASN A 310 -22.15 0.91 -26.84
N THR A 311 -21.19 0.69 -25.94
CA THR A 311 -19.79 1.05 -26.15
C THR A 311 -19.13 0.03 -27.07
N LYS A 312 -18.28 0.49 -27.99
CA LYS A 312 -17.60 -0.42 -28.93
C LYS A 312 -16.55 -1.25 -28.20
N ALA A 313 -16.26 -2.42 -28.75
CA ALA A 313 -15.19 -3.28 -28.27
C ALA A 313 -13.87 -2.50 -28.15
N ASN A 314 -13.23 -2.56 -26.98
CA ASN A 314 -11.93 -1.95 -26.71
C ASN A 314 -11.86 -0.42 -26.98
N GLU A 315 -12.99 0.29 -26.95
CA GLU A 315 -13.02 1.75 -27.17
C GLU A 315 -12.27 2.52 -26.07
N ILE A 316 -12.19 1.95 -24.86
CA ILE A 316 -11.62 2.58 -23.68
C ILE A 316 -10.34 1.88 -23.29
N LYS A 317 -9.30 2.64 -22.96
CA LYS A 317 -8.01 2.04 -22.60
C LYS A 317 -8.09 1.31 -21.26
N ALA A 318 -8.64 1.96 -20.24
CA ALA A 318 -8.72 1.41 -18.89
C ALA A 318 -10.05 1.72 -18.19
N LEU A 319 -10.71 0.70 -17.68
CA LEU A 319 -11.86 0.84 -16.78
C LEU A 319 -11.47 0.42 -15.36
N ILE A 320 -11.63 1.34 -14.42
CA ILE A 320 -11.31 1.15 -13.00
C ILE A 320 -12.64 1.01 -12.26
N VAL A 321 -13.02 -0.22 -11.95
CA VAL A 321 -14.31 -0.53 -11.32
C VAL A 321 -14.12 -0.61 -9.82
N ASP A 322 -14.69 0.35 -9.10
CA ASP A 322 -14.75 0.36 -7.65
C ASP A 322 -16.08 -0.23 -7.17
N GLU A 323 -16.05 -0.88 -6.01
CA GLU A 323 -17.21 -1.58 -5.43
C GLU A 323 -17.84 -2.58 -6.42
N ALA A 324 -17.01 -3.38 -7.10
CA ALA A 324 -17.44 -4.30 -8.15
C ALA A 324 -18.46 -5.33 -7.67
N HIS A 325 -18.46 -5.65 -6.38
CA HIS A 325 -19.47 -6.50 -5.74
C HIS A 325 -20.90 -5.94 -5.87
N ARG A 326 -21.07 -4.67 -6.23
CA ARG A 326 -22.37 -4.03 -6.45
C ARG A 326 -22.91 -4.17 -7.87
N LEU A 327 -22.12 -4.66 -8.83
CA LEU A 327 -22.55 -4.71 -10.23
C LEU A 327 -23.79 -5.60 -10.41
N ASN A 328 -24.64 -5.24 -11.38
CA ASN A 328 -25.86 -5.99 -11.72
C ASN A 328 -25.69 -6.74 -13.04
N GLU A 329 -26.54 -7.76 -13.25
CA GLU A 329 -26.72 -8.36 -14.57
C GLU A 329 -27.30 -7.30 -15.53
N LYS A 330 -28.52 -6.85 -15.29
CA LYS A 330 -29.14 -5.80 -16.11
C LYS A 330 -29.14 -4.44 -15.41
N GLY A 331 -28.96 -3.39 -16.19
CA GLY A 331 -29.09 -2.00 -15.78
C GLY A 331 -30.50 -1.43 -15.96
N GLY A 332 -30.65 -0.14 -15.65
CA GLY A 332 -31.92 0.59 -15.72
C GLY A 332 -32.78 0.46 -14.45
N LEU A 333 -33.70 1.40 -14.24
CA LEU A 333 -34.59 1.43 -13.06
C LEU A 333 -35.43 0.15 -12.93
N TYR A 334 -35.66 -0.54 -14.05
CA TYR A 334 -36.45 -1.77 -14.16
C TYR A 334 -35.62 -3.01 -14.53
N ASN A 335 -34.29 -2.98 -14.43
CA ASN A 335 -33.40 -4.08 -14.81
C ASN A 335 -33.65 -4.60 -16.25
N ASN A 336 -33.87 -3.69 -17.19
CA ASN A 336 -34.27 -3.99 -18.58
C ASN A 336 -33.28 -3.45 -19.62
N VAL A 337 -32.18 -2.83 -19.20
CA VAL A 337 -31.19 -2.22 -20.09
C VAL A 337 -29.89 -2.99 -20.01
N GLY A 338 -29.34 -3.38 -21.16
CA GLY A 338 -28.12 -4.17 -21.22
C GLY A 338 -28.34 -5.64 -20.90
N ASP A 339 -27.22 -6.35 -20.80
CA ASP A 339 -27.18 -7.80 -20.74
C ASP A 339 -26.47 -8.26 -19.46
N ASN A 340 -25.23 -7.80 -19.25
CA ASN A 340 -24.43 -8.07 -18.05
C ASN A 340 -23.40 -6.93 -17.88
N GLN A 341 -23.43 -6.20 -16.76
CA GLN A 341 -22.53 -5.04 -16.58
C GLN A 341 -21.05 -5.42 -16.57
N ILE A 342 -20.70 -6.60 -16.04
CA ILE A 342 -19.32 -7.09 -16.04
C ILE A 342 -18.87 -7.36 -17.48
N LYS A 343 -19.70 -8.08 -18.26
CA LYS A 343 -19.48 -8.33 -19.69
C LYS A 343 -19.30 -7.03 -20.47
N GLU A 344 -20.16 -6.04 -20.25
CA GLU A 344 -20.14 -4.76 -20.95
C GLU A 344 -18.87 -3.96 -20.63
N ILE A 345 -18.45 -3.92 -19.36
CA ILE A 345 -17.20 -3.27 -18.93
C ILE A 345 -15.99 -3.96 -19.58
N ILE A 346 -15.91 -5.29 -19.49
CA ILE A 346 -14.80 -6.05 -20.09
C ILE A 346 -14.81 -5.82 -21.59
N HIS A 347 -15.93 -5.96 -22.28
CA HIS A 347 -16.04 -5.74 -23.73
C HIS A 347 -15.50 -4.36 -24.15
N SER A 348 -15.89 -3.32 -23.42
CA SER A 348 -15.60 -1.92 -23.72
C SER A 348 -14.14 -1.51 -23.55
N SER A 349 -13.31 -2.32 -22.87
CA SER A 349 -11.98 -1.92 -22.43
C SER A 349 -10.85 -2.87 -22.83
N GLU A 350 -9.66 -2.33 -23.11
CA GLU A 350 -8.45 -3.16 -23.28
C GLU A 350 -7.93 -3.70 -21.94
N PHE A 351 -8.02 -2.88 -20.90
CA PHE A 351 -7.71 -3.24 -19.52
C PHE A 351 -8.89 -2.90 -18.60
N SER A 352 -9.26 -3.82 -17.73
CA SER A 352 -10.18 -3.53 -16.63
C SER A 352 -9.63 -4.03 -15.31
N VAL A 353 -9.81 -3.23 -14.25
CA VAL A 353 -9.52 -3.62 -12.88
C VAL A 353 -10.79 -3.58 -12.05
N PHE A 354 -11.06 -4.65 -11.32
CA PHE A 354 -12.23 -4.82 -10.46
C PHE A 354 -11.80 -4.88 -9.01
N PHE A 355 -12.15 -3.85 -8.23
CA PHE A 355 -11.98 -3.86 -6.78
C PHE A 355 -13.24 -4.48 -6.15
N ILE A 356 -13.08 -5.64 -5.53
CA ILE A 356 -14.20 -6.47 -5.07
C ILE A 356 -14.08 -6.85 -3.60
N ASP A 357 -15.24 -6.99 -2.97
CA ASP A 357 -15.42 -7.40 -1.59
C ASP A 357 -16.74 -8.19 -1.53
N GLU A 358 -16.66 -9.51 -1.69
CA GLU A 358 -17.85 -10.36 -1.88
C GLU A 358 -18.73 -10.41 -0.62
N ASP A 359 -18.14 -10.17 0.55
CA ASP A 359 -18.85 -10.09 1.84
C ASP A 359 -19.71 -8.82 1.98
N GLN A 360 -19.51 -7.82 1.10
CA GLN A 360 -20.26 -6.54 1.11
C GLN A 360 -21.43 -6.48 0.13
N ARG A 361 -21.86 -7.62 -0.42
CA ARG A 361 -23.09 -7.68 -1.23
C ARG A 361 -24.31 -7.38 -0.35
N VAL A 362 -25.24 -6.56 -0.86
CA VAL A 362 -26.43 -6.14 -0.09
C VAL A 362 -27.72 -6.55 -0.76
N THR A 363 -27.72 -6.72 -2.09
CA THR A 363 -28.94 -7.07 -2.83
C THR A 363 -28.79 -8.40 -3.54
N LEU A 364 -29.89 -9.14 -3.68
CA LEU A 364 -29.94 -10.39 -4.45
C LEU A 364 -29.62 -10.17 -5.95
N ASN A 365 -29.68 -8.92 -6.43
CA ASN A 365 -29.36 -8.55 -7.81
C ASN A 365 -27.87 -8.24 -8.02
N ASP A 366 -27.09 -8.16 -6.94
CA ASP A 366 -25.66 -7.93 -7.01
C ASP A 366 -24.99 -9.21 -7.54
N ILE A 367 -24.53 -9.20 -8.80
CA ILE A 367 -23.84 -10.33 -9.44
C ILE A 367 -22.32 -10.25 -9.34
N GLY A 368 -21.81 -9.21 -8.69
CA GLY A 368 -20.38 -8.98 -8.52
C GLY A 368 -19.75 -10.04 -7.62
N GLU A 369 -19.32 -11.13 -8.25
CA GLU A 369 -18.55 -12.22 -7.67
C GLU A 369 -17.27 -12.41 -8.49
N VAL A 370 -16.22 -12.94 -7.88
CA VAL A 370 -14.94 -13.20 -8.55
C VAL A 370 -15.17 -14.16 -9.71
N ASP A 371 -15.90 -15.26 -9.48
CA ASP A 371 -16.19 -16.29 -10.47
C ASP A 371 -16.95 -15.73 -11.69
N GLU A 372 -17.84 -14.74 -11.47
CA GLU A 372 -18.57 -14.07 -12.55
C GLU A 372 -17.62 -13.23 -13.42
N ILE A 373 -16.70 -12.49 -12.79
CA ILE A 373 -15.69 -11.69 -13.49
C ILE A 373 -14.75 -12.59 -14.29
N GLU A 374 -14.27 -13.69 -13.70
CA GLU A 374 -13.42 -14.65 -14.39
C GLU A 374 -14.12 -15.27 -15.60
N ARG A 375 -15.40 -15.63 -15.47
CA ARG A 375 -16.19 -16.18 -16.57
C ARG A 375 -16.26 -15.24 -17.77
N TRP A 376 -16.59 -13.97 -17.54
CA TRP A 376 -16.68 -12.99 -18.63
C TRP A 376 -15.32 -12.56 -19.17
N ALA A 377 -14.28 -12.55 -18.34
CA ALA A 377 -12.91 -12.31 -18.77
C ALA A 377 -12.44 -13.44 -19.72
N ALA A 378 -12.68 -14.70 -19.34
CA ALA A 378 -12.37 -15.86 -20.16
C ALA A 378 -13.18 -15.87 -21.48
N PHE A 379 -14.47 -15.54 -21.41
CA PHE A 379 -15.31 -15.39 -22.60
C PHE A 379 -14.77 -14.32 -23.57
N ALA A 380 -14.21 -13.23 -23.04
CA ALA A 380 -13.58 -12.17 -23.82
C ALA A 380 -12.14 -12.49 -24.28
N GLY A 381 -11.60 -13.67 -23.95
CA GLY A 381 -10.21 -14.05 -24.25
C GLY A 381 -9.17 -13.22 -23.49
N ALA A 382 -9.54 -12.62 -22.35
CA ALA A 382 -8.64 -11.80 -21.56
C ALA A 382 -7.76 -12.65 -20.64
N SER A 383 -6.53 -12.20 -20.40
CA SER A 383 -5.67 -12.73 -19.33
C SER A 383 -6.18 -12.25 -17.98
N ILE A 384 -6.40 -13.19 -17.07
CA ILE A 384 -6.95 -12.94 -15.73
C ILE A 384 -5.82 -12.89 -14.71
N HIS A 385 -5.80 -11.83 -13.90
CA HIS A 385 -4.85 -11.63 -12.81
C HIS A 385 -5.64 -11.43 -11.52
N ILE A 386 -5.28 -12.14 -10.45
CA ILE A 386 -5.94 -12.01 -9.14
C ILE A 386 -4.92 -11.57 -8.11
N MET A 387 -5.28 -10.53 -7.35
CA MET A 387 -4.50 -10.02 -6.23
C MET A 387 -5.41 -9.79 -5.02
N GLU A 388 -4.80 -9.75 -3.84
CA GLU A 388 -5.51 -9.57 -2.59
C GLU A 388 -4.86 -8.45 -1.76
N LEU A 389 -5.70 -7.58 -1.22
CA LEU A 389 -5.33 -6.63 -0.19
C LEU A 389 -5.73 -7.25 1.15
N SER A 390 -4.74 -7.66 1.93
CA SER A 390 -4.96 -8.27 3.24
C SER A 390 -5.74 -7.32 4.16
N SER A 391 -6.91 -7.77 4.63
CA SER A 391 -7.66 -7.13 5.73
C SER A 391 -7.17 -7.62 7.08
N GLN A 392 -7.38 -6.81 8.13
CA GLN A 392 -6.82 -7.04 9.47
C GLN A 392 -7.54 -8.14 10.27
N PHE A 393 -8.71 -8.58 9.82
CA PHE A 393 -9.49 -9.59 10.53
C PHE A 393 -9.16 -11.00 10.02
N ARG A 394 -8.08 -11.58 10.55
CA ARG A 394 -8.16 -13.02 10.87
C ARG A 394 -9.12 -13.14 12.04
N CYS A 395 -10.43 -13.23 11.76
CA CYS A 395 -11.36 -13.73 12.76
C CYS A 395 -10.84 -15.12 13.17
N GLY A 396 -10.52 -15.25 14.45
CA GLY A 396 -10.09 -16.51 15.05
C GLY A 396 -11.21 -17.54 15.11
#